data_AF-A0A1G1TE35-F1
#
_entry.id   AF-A0A1G1TE35-F1
#
_cell.length_a   1.000
_cell.length_b   1.000
_cell.length_c   1.000
_cell.angle_alpha   90.00
_cell.angle_beta   90.00
_cell.angle_gamma   90.00
#
_symmetry.space_group_name_H-M   'P 1'
#
loop_
_entity.id
_entity.type
_entity.pdbx_description
1 polymer ?
#
loop_
_entity_poly.entity_id
_entity_poly.type
_entity_poly.pdbx_seq_one_letter_code
_entity_poly.pdbx_strand_id
1 'polypeptide(L)'
;MKLSTQFSLFNALSRVAILLLLVGVLPPVMSRLALLATDQRLEQKKEKVLRLIRRNGISDFIESGQSSYGSYNLLKEEFISLEAIVPGPRIDVIDDSKRAVEDEIVEYRVLSYSFAQGRQNYLLEIGRSTGSIGETERNFRRYALYILLVAAALTTLADLAFFRYLLAPFYTIIRQRLRNSHYPPAFDFEPIATSTADFRYLDQSLREMMATIQASFSKERKFIADASHELLTPLAALQYRFDNMLADEGLSDENLVRVVESQRTVYRLRTIIKSLLMISKIENDQFARTDTVSLAELAAEVCEEVRDRLEVLQLTLTCIVEPDFTVPHCNRGLLFTLVFNLVSNAIKYNREGGLIYVLGRPAPMGGGHVLEVRDTGHGIAKEQLPRLFHRFDKGATADPDSYGLGLSIARTIADLHGIEIDVNSIEGLGTSFLLTFPERK
;
A
#
# COMPACT_ATOMS: atom_id res chain seq x y z
N MET A 1 -0.05 -6.01 4.97
CA MET A 1 -1.49 -6.38 4.80
C MET A 1 -2.27 -5.09 4.55
N LYS A 2 -3.33 -5.13 3.73
CA LYS A 2 -4.17 -3.93 3.50
C LYS A 2 -4.96 -3.60 4.77
N LEU A 3 -5.27 -2.32 4.98
CA LEU A 3 -6.06 -1.84 6.14
C LEU A 3 -7.39 -2.62 6.27
N SER A 4 -8.04 -2.89 5.14
CA SER A 4 -9.26 -3.70 5.07
C SER A 4 -9.09 -5.12 5.62
N THR A 5 -7.92 -5.74 5.41
CA THR A 5 -7.62 -7.10 5.88
C THR A 5 -7.39 -7.13 7.39
N GLN A 6 -6.73 -6.10 7.95
CA GLN A 6 -6.48 -6.01 9.40
C GLN A 6 -7.79 -5.80 10.18
N PHE A 7 -8.64 -4.87 9.74
CA PHE A 7 -9.95 -4.63 10.38
C PHE A 7 -10.88 -5.84 10.27
N SER A 8 -10.93 -6.49 9.10
CA SER A 8 -11.76 -7.70 8.92
C SER A 8 -11.30 -8.83 9.85
N LEU A 9 -9.97 -9.00 10.02
CA LEU A 9 -9.40 -10.00 10.92
C LEU A 9 -9.74 -9.70 12.39
N PHE A 10 -9.62 -8.44 12.81
CA PHE A 10 -9.98 -8.01 14.17
C PHE A 10 -11.46 -8.26 14.48
N ASN A 11 -12.37 -7.86 13.57
CA ASN A 11 -13.81 -8.09 13.74
C ASN A 11 -14.17 -9.57 13.73
N ALA A 12 -13.49 -10.39 12.92
CA ALA A 12 -13.68 -11.83 12.93
C ALA A 12 -13.26 -12.44 14.28
N LEU A 13 -12.09 -12.06 14.80
CA LEU A 13 -11.59 -12.54 16.09
C LEU A 13 -12.49 -12.12 17.25
N SER A 14 -12.95 -10.87 17.30
CA SER A 14 -13.84 -10.39 18.36
C SER A 14 -15.18 -11.13 18.36
N ARG A 15 -15.73 -11.44 17.16
CA ARG A 15 -16.93 -12.27 17.03
C ARG A 15 -16.73 -13.68 17.54
N VAL A 16 -15.61 -14.33 17.19
CA VAL A 16 -15.30 -15.68 17.69
C VAL A 16 -15.23 -15.68 19.22
N ALA A 17 -14.60 -14.66 19.83
CA ALA A 17 -14.56 -14.54 21.29
C ALA A 17 -15.97 -14.38 21.91
N ILE A 18 -16.83 -13.53 21.33
CA ILE A 18 -18.22 -13.35 21.78
C ILE A 18 -19.02 -14.64 21.65
N LEU A 19 -18.86 -15.37 20.54
CA LEU A 19 -19.53 -16.65 20.31
C LEU A 19 -19.14 -17.68 21.37
N LEU A 20 -17.84 -17.81 21.65
CA LEU A 20 -17.33 -18.72 22.67
C LEU A 20 -17.88 -18.38 24.06
N LEU A 21 -17.95 -17.08 24.39
CA LEU A 21 -18.54 -16.61 25.66
C LEU A 21 -20.03 -16.96 25.76
N LEU A 22 -20.82 -16.68 24.72
CA LEU A 22 -22.25 -16.98 24.69
C LEU A 22 -22.53 -18.47 24.78
N VAL A 23 -21.81 -19.30 24.01
CA VAL A 23 -21.96 -20.77 24.05
C VAL A 23 -21.57 -21.34 25.42
N GLY A 24 -20.61 -20.75 26.12
CA GLY A 24 -20.20 -21.16 27.45
C GLY A 24 -21.18 -20.76 28.57
N VAL A 25 -21.74 -19.54 28.50
CA VAL A 25 -22.55 -18.97 29.60
C VAL A 25 -24.04 -19.33 29.50
N LEU A 26 -24.61 -19.44 28.30
CA LEU A 26 -26.06 -19.64 28.14
C LEU A 26 -26.57 -20.99 28.71
N PRO A 27 -25.89 -22.13 28.48
CA PRO A 27 -26.35 -23.44 28.98
C PRO A 27 -26.52 -23.51 30.52
N PRO A 28 -25.54 -23.13 31.36
CA PRO A 28 -25.70 -23.21 32.81
C PRO A 28 -26.77 -22.25 33.33
N VAL A 29 -26.95 -21.08 32.70
CA VAL A 29 -28.03 -20.14 33.05
C VAL A 29 -29.40 -20.77 32.75
N MET A 30 -29.57 -21.39 31.59
CA MET A 30 -30.83 -22.05 31.21
C MET A 30 -31.14 -23.24 32.11
N SER A 31 -30.14 -24.05 32.46
CA SER A 31 -30.30 -25.17 33.41
C SER A 31 -30.77 -24.69 34.78
N ARG A 32 -30.16 -23.61 35.33
CA ARG A 32 -30.61 -23.00 36.59
C ARG A 32 -32.04 -22.47 36.51
N LEU A 33 -32.42 -21.82 35.41
CA LEU A 33 -33.78 -21.34 35.21
C LEU A 33 -34.80 -22.48 35.14
N ALA A 34 -34.45 -23.60 34.49
CA ALA A 34 -35.31 -24.78 34.40
C ALA A 34 -35.53 -25.45 35.77
N LEU A 35 -34.48 -25.50 36.62
CA LEU A 35 -34.60 -25.98 38.01
C LEU A 35 -35.51 -25.06 38.84
N LEU A 36 -35.31 -23.75 38.80
CA LEU A 36 -36.16 -22.78 39.51
C LEU A 36 -37.63 -22.87 39.08
N ALA A 37 -37.89 -23.02 37.78
CA ALA A 37 -39.24 -23.22 37.25
C ALA A 37 -39.85 -24.55 37.73
N THR A 38 -39.03 -25.58 37.90
CA THR A 38 -39.46 -26.88 38.44
C THR A 38 -39.83 -26.76 39.92
N ASP A 39 -39.01 -26.08 40.72
CA ASP A 39 -39.26 -25.83 42.15
C ASP A 39 -40.58 -25.08 42.36
N GLN A 40 -40.81 -24.01 41.60
CA GLN A 40 -42.09 -23.28 41.63
C GLN A 40 -43.30 -24.16 41.29
N ARG A 41 -43.14 -25.09 40.35
CA ARG A 41 -44.22 -26.00 39.94
C ARG A 41 -44.50 -27.07 40.99
N LEU A 42 -43.47 -27.56 41.69
CA LEU A 42 -43.63 -28.45 42.84
C LEU A 42 -44.41 -27.75 43.97
N GLU A 43 -44.07 -26.51 44.27
CA GLU A 43 -44.78 -25.68 45.26
C GLU A 43 -46.26 -25.47 44.90
N GLN A 44 -46.54 -25.11 43.64
CA GLN A 44 -47.93 -24.98 43.17
C GLN A 44 -48.72 -26.29 43.28
N LYS A 45 -48.06 -27.43 43.07
CA LYS A 45 -48.69 -28.75 43.23
C LYS A 45 -48.92 -29.09 44.70
N LYS A 46 -47.97 -28.81 45.58
CA LYS A 46 -48.12 -28.93 47.05
C LYS A 46 -49.40 -28.24 47.50
N GLU A 47 -49.58 -26.97 47.12
CA GLU A 47 -50.78 -26.21 47.47
C GLU A 47 -52.07 -26.76 46.87
N LYS A 48 -52.02 -27.37 45.68
CA LYS A 48 -53.19 -28.05 45.09
C LYS A 48 -53.55 -29.32 45.86
N VAL A 49 -52.56 -30.15 46.19
CA VAL A 49 -52.74 -31.40 46.94
C VAL A 49 -53.25 -31.10 48.36
N LEU A 50 -52.65 -30.16 49.07
CA LEU A 50 -53.11 -29.73 50.40
C LEU A 50 -54.53 -29.17 50.39
N ARG A 51 -54.96 -28.50 49.30
CA ARG A 51 -56.36 -28.06 49.15
C ARG A 51 -57.32 -29.22 48.93
N LEU A 52 -56.93 -30.24 48.16
CA LEU A 52 -57.74 -31.45 47.97
C LEU A 52 -57.90 -32.22 49.28
N ILE A 53 -56.81 -32.41 50.02
CA ILE A 53 -56.83 -33.08 51.34
C ILE A 53 -57.71 -32.32 52.33
N ARG A 54 -57.66 -30.98 52.33
CA ARG A 54 -58.53 -30.15 53.17
C ARG A 54 -60.02 -30.27 52.82
N ARG A 55 -60.35 -30.46 51.54
CA ARG A 55 -61.73 -30.50 51.04
C ARG A 55 -62.37 -31.88 51.20
N ASN A 56 -61.65 -32.94 50.86
CA ASN A 56 -62.20 -34.30 50.77
C ASN A 56 -61.78 -35.21 51.94
N GLY A 57 -60.81 -34.80 52.76
CA GLY A 57 -60.20 -35.65 53.78
C GLY A 57 -59.05 -36.50 53.24
N ILE A 58 -58.24 -37.05 54.15
CA ILE A 58 -57.04 -37.82 53.77
C ILE A 58 -57.36 -39.26 53.32
N SER A 59 -58.60 -39.70 53.57
CA SER A 59 -59.13 -41.03 53.23
C SER A 59 -59.29 -41.26 51.72
N ASP A 60 -59.34 -40.21 50.91
CA ASP A 60 -59.32 -40.29 49.44
C ASP A 60 -57.95 -40.73 48.90
N PHE A 61 -56.89 -40.59 49.71
CA PHE A 61 -55.53 -40.95 49.33
C PHE A 61 -55.07 -42.22 50.05
N ILE A 62 -55.39 -42.39 51.33
CA ILE A 62 -54.98 -43.56 52.12
C ILE A 62 -56.24 -44.34 52.54
N GLU A 63 -56.46 -45.50 51.92
CA GLU A 63 -57.53 -46.43 52.30
C GLU A 63 -57.30 -47.00 53.71
N SER A 64 -58.39 -47.36 54.41
CA SER A 64 -58.34 -47.87 55.79
C SER A 64 -57.53 -49.17 55.87
N GLY A 65 -56.29 -49.07 56.35
CA GLY A 65 -55.37 -50.20 56.55
C GLY A 65 -53.99 -50.04 55.90
N GLN A 66 -53.79 -49.07 55.01
CA GLN A 66 -52.49 -48.74 54.43
C GLN A 66 -51.84 -47.54 55.15
N SER A 67 -50.52 -47.53 55.27
CA SER A 67 -49.75 -46.44 55.91
C SER A 67 -49.18 -45.42 54.93
N SER A 68 -49.27 -45.68 53.62
CA SER A 68 -48.71 -44.83 52.57
C SER A 68 -49.52 -44.90 51.27
N TYR A 69 -49.66 -43.78 50.59
CA TYR A 69 -50.12 -43.67 49.21
C TYR A 69 -48.94 -43.31 48.31
N GLY A 70 -48.79 -43.98 47.18
CA GLY A 70 -47.78 -43.66 46.17
C GLY A 70 -48.36 -43.82 44.78
N SER A 71 -48.34 -42.76 43.98
CA SER A 71 -48.81 -42.78 42.59
C SER A 71 -47.79 -42.13 41.66
N TYR A 72 -47.41 -42.87 40.64
CA TYR A 72 -46.62 -42.39 39.50
C TYR A 72 -47.55 -42.15 38.32
N ASN A 73 -47.29 -41.09 37.55
CA ASN A 73 -47.91 -40.95 36.25
C ASN A 73 -47.44 -42.08 35.30
N LEU A 74 -48.19 -42.40 34.25
CA LEU A 74 -47.91 -43.49 33.30
C LEU A 74 -46.48 -43.45 32.72
N LEU A 75 -45.96 -42.23 32.50
CA LEU A 75 -44.61 -41.99 31.98
C LEU A 75 -43.53 -41.86 33.07
N LYS A 76 -43.90 -42.07 34.35
CA LYS A 76 -43.03 -41.94 35.53
C LYS A 76 -42.36 -40.57 35.68
N GLU A 77 -42.78 -39.55 34.92
CA GLU A 77 -42.20 -38.21 34.98
C GLU A 77 -42.52 -37.46 36.28
N GLU A 78 -43.59 -37.84 36.95
CA GLU A 78 -44.07 -37.18 38.16
C GLU A 78 -44.64 -38.23 39.11
N PHE A 79 -44.43 -38.03 40.41
CA PHE A 79 -45.04 -38.86 41.44
C PHE A 79 -45.54 -38.01 42.60
N ILE A 80 -46.51 -38.58 43.32
CA ILE A 80 -46.99 -38.07 44.59
C ILE A 80 -46.97 -39.23 45.58
N SER A 81 -46.26 -39.06 46.69
CA SER A 81 -46.22 -39.99 47.82
C SER A 81 -46.76 -39.29 49.06
N LEU A 82 -47.54 -40.00 49.86
CA LEU A 82 -48.07 -39.52 51.13
C LEU A 82 -47.93 -40.63 52.16
N GLU A 83 -47.09 -40.43 53.17
CA GLU A 83 -46.78 -41.45 54.18
C GLU A 83 -47.05 -40.92 55.59
N ALA A 84 -47.61 -41.77 56.47
CA ALA A 84 -47.79 -41.43 57.87
C ALA A 84 -46.46 -41.51 58.62
N ILE A 85 -46.03 -40.40 59.23
CA ILE A 85 -44.74 -40.29 59.93
C ILE A 85 -44.94 -40.04 61.43
N VAL A 86 -43.93 -40.43 62.22
CA VAL A 86 -43.83 -40.13 63.65
C VAL A 86 -43.63 -38.61 63.83
N PRO A 87 -44.18 -37.98 64.89
CA PRO A 87 -43.97 -36.56 65.14
C PRO A 87 -42.48 -36.18 65.21
N GLY A 88 -42.07 -35.26 64.32
CA GLY A 88 -40.70 -34.81 64.17
C GLY A 88 -40.63 -33.33 63.73
N PRO A 89 -39.43 -32.82 63.39
CA PRO A 89 -39.28 -31.45 62.90
C PRO A 89 -40.08 -31.21 61.62
N ARG A 90 -40.53 -29.97 61.39
CA ARG A 90 -41.21 -29.60 60.14
C ARG A 90 -40.24 -29.73 58.97
N ILE A 91 -40.60 -30.54 57.99
CA ILE A 91 -39.91 -30.72 56.73
C ILE A 91 -40.61 -29.83 55.69
N ASP A 92 -39.85 -28.94 55.04
CA ASP A 92 -40.27 -28.15 53.88
C ASP A 92 -39.01 -27.88 53.05
N VAL A 93 -38.58 -28.89 52.30
CA VAL A 93 -37.30 -28.88 51.57
C VAL A 93 -37.53 -29.40 50.16
N ILE A 94 -36.80 -28.81 49.20
CA ILE A 94 -36.70 -29.31 47.83
C ILE A 94 -35.27 -29.76 47.60
N ASP A 95 -35.08 -31.03 47.23
CA ASP A 95 -33.76 -31.60 46.96
C ASP A 95 -33.79 -32.59 45.78
N ASP A 96 -32.61 -32.95 45.28
CA ASP A 96 -32.45 -33.91 44.20
C ASP A 96 -32.35 -35.33 44.77
N SER A 97 -33.17 -36.26 44.28
CA SER A 97 -33.25 -37.63 44.77
C SER A 97 -33.30 -38.64 43.64
N LYS A 98 -32.55 -39.73 43.77
CA LYS A 98 -32.58 -40.86 42.83
C LYS A 98 -33.56 -41.90 43.33
N ARG A 99 -34.54 -42.28 42.51
CA ARG A 99 -35.49 -43.35 42.84
C ARG A 99 -35.39 -44.47 41.82
N ALA A 100 -35.28 -45.70 42.30
CA ALA A 100 -35.45 -46.88 41.48
C ALA A 100 -36.95 -47.11 41.29
N VAL A 101 -37.43 -47.03 40.05
CA VAL A 101 -38.83 -47.26 39.70
C VAL A 101 -38.87 -48.39 38.68
N GLU A 102 -39.18 -49.59 39.15
CA GLU A 102 -38.98 -50.87 38.43
C GLU A 102 -37.48 -51.12 38.14
N ASP A 103 -37.08 -51.20 36.87
CA ASP A 103 -35.71 -51.53 36.43
C ASP A 103 -34.84 -50.31 36.08
N GLU A 104 -35.36 -49.08 36.25
CA GLU A 104 -34.62 -47.84 35.93
C GLU A 104 -34.43 -46.94 37.16
N ILE A 105 -33.25 -46.33 37.26
CA ILE A 105 -32.95 -45.28 38.25
C ILE A 105 -33.24 -43.93 37.59
N VAL A 106 -34.26 -43.24 38.10
CA VAL A 106 -34.66 -41.92 37.60
C VAL A 106 -34.28 -40.86 38.63
N GLU A 107 -33.70 -39.76 38.15
CA GLU A 107 -33.41 -38.57 38.96
C GLU A 107 -34.65 -37.66 39.04
N TYR A 108 -35.05 -37.34 40.26
CA TYR A 108 -36.18 -36.47 40.55
C TYR A 108 -35.73 -35.25 41.35
N ARG A 109 -36.32 -34.10 41.03
CA ARG A 109 -36.42 -32.98 41.95
C ARG A 109 -37.62 -33.23 42.85
N VAL A 110 -37.41 -33.40 44.16
CA VAL A 110 -38.44 -33.82 45.11
C VAL A 110 -38.69 -32.72 46.13
N LEU A 111 -39.94 -32.32 46.27
CA LEU A 111 -40.42 -31.49 47.36
C LEU A 111 -40.96 -32.40 48.46
N SER A 112 -40.39 -32.29 49.66
CA SER A 112 -40.82 -33.02 50.86
C SER A 112 -41.43 -32.04 51.87
N TYR A 113 -42.70 -32.26 52.23
CA TYR A 113 -43.47 -31.39 53.12
C TYR A 113 -44.21 -32.18 54.20
N SER A 114 -43.94 -31.87 55.47
CA SER A 114 -44.65 -32.50 56.60
C SER A 114 -45.82 -31.65 57.09
N PHE A 115 -46.98 -32.25 57.33
CA PHE A 115 -48.14 -31.58 57.92
C PHE A 115 -48.88 -32.47 58.91
N ALA A 116 -49.65 -31.86 59.82
CA ALA A 116 -50.44 -32.57 60.83
C ALA A 116 -51.91 -32.60 60.43
N GLN A 117 -52.54 -33.78 60.55
CA GLN A 117 -53.99 -33.93 60.36
C GLN A 117 -54.56 -34.81 61.48
N GLY A 118 -55.27 -34.19 62.42
CA GLY A 118 -55.72 -34.87 63.64
C GLY A 118 -54.56 -35.16 64.61
N ARG A 119 -54.37 -36.43 64.98
CA ARG A 119 -53.27 -36.89 65.87
C ARG A 119 -52.07 -37.50 65.11
N GLN A 120 -52.13 -37.58 63.78
CA GLN A 120 -51.10 -38.18 62.94
C GLN A 120 -50.42 -37.11 62.08
N ASN A 121 -49.11 -37.23 61.90
CA ASN A 121 -48.37 -36.41 60.94
C ASN A 121 -48.17 -37.19 59.64
N TYR A 122 -48.18 -36.47 58.52
CA TYR A 122 -48.00 -37.02 57.20
C TYR A 122 -46.86 -36.30 56.49
N LEU A 123 -46.07 -37.06 55.74
CA LEU A 123 -45.05 -36.58 54.81
C LEU A 123 -45.62 -36.65 53.40
N LEU A 124 -45.81 -35.50 52.78
CA LEU A 124 -46.13 -35.37 51.36
C LEU A 124 -44.83 -35.19 50.58
N GLU A 125 -44.58 -36.10 49.64
CA GLU A 125 -43.50 -35.95 48.67
C GLU A 125 -44.07 -35.80 47.27
N ILE A 126 -43.64 -34.77 46.56
CA ILE A 126 -43.98 -34.57 45.15
C ILE A 126 -42.69 -34.49 44.37
N GLY A 127 -42.48 -35.43 43.47
CA GLY A 127 -41.30 -35.46 42.62
C GLY A 127 -41.60 -35.19 41.16
N ARG A 128 -40.65 -34.57 40.47
CA ARG A 128 -40.65 -34.41 39.01
C ARG A 128 -39.29 -34.80 38.43
N SER A 129 -39.30 -35.62 37.38
CA SER A 129 -38.10 -36.12 36.72
C SER A 129 -37.31 -34.96 36.11
N THR A 130 -36.00 -34.96 36.35
CA THR A 130 -35.05 -34.00 35.77
C THR A 130 -34.40 -34.53 34.49
N GLY A 131 -34.63 -35.80 34.12
CA GLY A 131 -34.00 -36.44 32.97
C GLY A 131 -34.27 -35.74 31.63
N SER A 132 -35.48 -35.21 31.44
CA SER A 132 -35.86 -34.45 30.24
C SER A 132 -35.25 -33.04 30.20
N ILE A 133 -34.81 -32.49 31.34
CA ILE A 133 -34.15 -31.17 31.40
C ILE A 133 -32.80 -31.22 30.68
N GLY A 134 -32.03 -32.29 30.87
CA GLY A 134 -30.71 -32.47 30.25
C GLY A 134 -30.76 -32.68 28.72
N GLU A 135 -31.76 -33.39 28.21
CA GLU A 135 -31.95 -33.55 26.75
C GLU A 135 -32.39 -32.24 26.09
N THR A 136 -33.29 -31.52 26.75
CA THR A 136 -33.76 -30.21 26.30
C THR A 136 -32.59 -29.20 26.28
N GLU A 137 -31.70 -29.24 27.28
CA GLU A 137 -30.49 -28.41 27.33
C GLU A 137 -29.56 -28.62 26.12
N ARG A 138 -29.31 -29.89 25.73
CA ARG A 138 -28.44 -30.19 24.57
C ARG A 138 -29.03 -29.66 23.27
N ASN A 139 -30.34 -29.81 23.08
CA ASN A 139 -31.04 -29.32 21.90
C ASN A 139 -31.02 -27.79 21.85
N PHE A 140 -31.30 -27.11 22.98
CA PHE A 140 -31.16 -25.66 23.07
C PHE A 140 -29.75 -25.19 22.77
N ARG A 141 -28.72 -25.85 23.31
CA ARG A 141 -27.32 -25.52 23.02
C ARG A 141 -27.00 -25.65 21.53
N ARG A 142 -27.50 -26.70 20.87
CA ARG A 142 -27.30 -26.92 19.43
C ARG A 142 -28.00 -25.84 18.59
N TYR A 143 -29.25 -25.52 18.90
CA TYR A 143 -29.99 -24.46 18.18
C TYR A 143 -29.37 -23.08 18.42
N ALA A 144 -28.97 -22.78 19.67
CA ALA A 144 -28.26 -21.55 19.99
C ALA A 144 -26.97 -21.43 19.18
N LEU A 145 -26.18 -22.51 19.08
CA LEU A 145 -24.96 -22.52 18.28
C LEU A 145 -25.24 -22.28 16.79
N TYR A 146 -26.28 -22.88 16.20
CA TYR A 146 -26.65 -22.61 14.81
C TYR A 146 -27.07 -21.15 14.58
N ILE A 147 -27.92 -20.60 15.45
CA ILE A 147 -28.35 -19.19 15.36
C ILE A 147 -27.14 -18.26 15.45
N LEU A 148 -26.23 -18.54 16.37
CA LEU A 148 -25.02 -17.77 16.59
C LEU A 148 -24.06 -17.82 15.39
N LEU A 149 -23.87 -19.00 14.77
CA LEU A 149 -23.06 -19.14 13.57
C LEU A 149 -23.66 -18.37 12.38
N VAL A 150 -24.98 -18.46 12.18
CA VAL A 150 -25.67 -17.71 11.12
C VAL A 150 -25.53 -16.20 11.34
N ALA A 151 -25.74 -15.73 12.58
CA ALA A 151 -25.56 -14.33 12.93
C ALA A 151 -24.11 -13.86 12.69
N ALA A 152 -23.12 -14.67 13.03
CA ALA A 152 -21.71 -14.37 12.79
C ALA A 152 -21.37 -14.29 11.29
N ALA A 153 -21.92 -15.20 10.47
CA ALA A 153 -21.73 -15.17 9.03
C ALA A 153 -22.36 -13.92 8.41
N LEU A 154 -23.61 -13.60 8.74
CA LEU A 154 -24.32 -12.42 8.23
C LEU A 154 -23.60 -11.12 8.60
N THR A 155 -23.21 -10.98 9.87
CA THR A 155 -22.49 -9.78 10.33
C THR A 155 -21.10 -9.66 9.69
N THR A 156 -20.42 -10.77 9.42
CA THR A 156 -19.14 -10.77 8.69
C THR A 156 -19.30 -10.35 7.24
N LEU A 157 -20.36 -10.82 6.56
CA LEU A 157 -20.67 -10.35 5.21
C LEU A 157 -21.02 -8.87 5.18
N ALA A 158 -21.81 -8.39 6.14
CA ALA A 158 -22.18 -6.98 6.27
C ALA A 158 -20.95 -6.09 6.49
N ASP A 159 -20.02 -6.47 7.38
CA ASP A 159 -18.77 -5.74 7.59
C ASP A 159 -17.93 -5.67 6.30
N LEU A 160 -17.75 -6.80 5.62
CA LEU A 160 -16.95 -6.85 4.39
C LEU A 160 -17.52 -5.93 3.32
N ALA A 161 -18.85 -5.88 3.18
CA ALA A 161 -19.53 -4.96 2.28
C ALA A 161 -19.36 -3.50 2.72
N PHE A 162 -19.57 -3.20 4.01
CA PHE A 162 -19.45 -1.87 4.58
C PHE A 162 -18.03 -1.30 4.44
N PHE A 163 -16.99 -2.09 4.74
CA PHE A 163 -15.60 -1.67 4.59
C PHE A 163 -15.22 -1.43 3.14
N ARG A 164 -15.69 -2.27 2.20
CA ARG A 164 -15.46 -2.05 0.77
C ARG A 164 -16.08 -0.74 0.30
N TYR A 165 -17.30 -0.44 0.74
CA TYR A 165 -17.98 0.81 0.44
C TYR A 165 -17.24 2.02 1.05
N LEU A 166 -16.89 1.95 2.34
CA LEU A 166 -16.25 3.06 3.06
C LEU A 166 -14.83 3.35 2.55
N LEU A 167 -14.04 2.33 2.23
CA LEU A 167 -12.65 2.50 1.75
C LEU A 167 -12.52 2.67 0.23
N ALA A 168 -13.59 2.54 -0.55
CA ALA A 168 -13.54 2.72 -2.00
C ALA A 168 -12.97 4.10 -2.40
N PRO A 169 -13.46 5.23 -1.83
CA PRO A 169 -12.92 6.56 -2.15
C PRO A 169 -11.42 6.71 -1.84
N PHE A 170 -10.95 6.10 -0.74
CA PHE A 170 -9.54 6.12 -0.36
C PHE A 170 -8.64 5.44 -1.40
N TYR A 171 -9.04 4.26 -1.88
CA TYR A 171 -8.29 3.56 -2.93
C TYR A 171 -8.37 4.26 -4.29
N THR A 172 -9.43 5.03 -4.54
CA THR A 172 -9.54 5.90 -5.70
C THR A 172 -8.55 7.05 -5.62
N ILE A 173 -8.48 7.76 -4.48
CA ILE A 173 -7.49 8.81 -4.21
C ILE A 173 -6.06 8.29 -4.45
N ILE A 174 -5.70 7.14 -3.86
CA ILE A 174 -4.33 6.60 -4.02
C ILE A 174 -4.02 6.25 -5.49
N ARG A 175 -4.94 5.55 -6.17
CA ARG A 175 -4.69 5.08 -7.53
C ARG A 175 -4.66 6.20 -8.55
N GLN A 176 -5.54 7.19 -8.40
CA GLN A 176 -5.66 8.30 -9.35
C GLN A 176 -4.67 9.44 -9.04
N ARG A 177 -4.47 9.80 -7.76
CA ARG A 177 -3.69 10.99 -7.39
C ARG A 177 -2.24 10.72 -6.99
N LEU A 178 -1.91 9.54 -6.45
CA LEU A 178 -0.57 9.31 -5.86
C LEU A 178 0.31 8.36 -6.69
N ARG A 179 -0.27 7.46 -7.48
CA ARG A 179 0.52 6.44 -8.21
C ARG A 179 1.13 6.94 -9.51
N ASN A 180 0.57 7.98 -10.11
CA ASN A 180 0.96 8.46 -11.46
C ASN A 180 1.46 9.92 -11.49
N SER A 181 1.46 10.64 -10.36
CA SER A 181 1.81 12.08 -10.33
C SER A 181 3.31 12.32 -10.17
N HIS A 182 4.10 11.92 -11.18
CA HIS A 182 5.47 12.44 -11.35
C HIS A 182 5.47 13.79 -12.08
N TYR A 183 4.31 14.26 -12.56
CA TYR A 183 4.16 15.50 -13.32
C TYR A 183 3.08 16.41 -12.71
N PRO A 184 3.46 17.51 -12.01
CA PRO A 184 2.52 18.41 -11.35
C PRO A 184 1.41 18.99 -12.24
N PRO A 185 1.65 19.35 -13.51
CA PRO A 185 0.60 19.90 -14.39
C PRO A 185 -0.47 18.90 -14.82
N ALA A 186 -0.23 17.59 -14.71
CA ALA A 186 -1.21 16.55 -15.03
C ALA A 186 -2.11 16.18 -13.84
N PHE A 187 -2.04 16.94 -12.74
CA PHE A 187 -2.90 16.71 -11.59
C PHE A 187 -4.33 17.16 -11.88
N ASP A 188 -5.29 16.25 -11.74
CA ASP A 188 -6.71 16.55 -11.85
C ASP A 188 -7.19 17.26 -10.57
N PHE A 189 -7.75 18.46 -10.67
CA PHE A 189 -8.24 19.21 -9.51
C PHE A 189 -9.71 18.94 -9.18
N GLU A 190 -10.39 18.09 -9.94
CA GLU A 190 -11.80 17.76 -9.71
C GLU A 190 -12.01 17.11 -8.34
N PRO A 191 -13.02 17.54 -7.55
CA PRO A 191 -13.31 16.94 -6.26
C PRO A 191 -13.76 15.48 -6.40
N ILE A 192 -13.20 14.60 -5.58
CA ILE A 192 -13.67 13.21 -5.53
C ILE A 192 -14.96 13.14 -4.72
N ALA A 193 -16.02 12.60 -5.32
CA ALA A 193 -17.29 12.38 -4.65
C ALA A 193 -17.11 11.37 -3.50
N THR A 194 -17.24 11.85 -2.25
CA THR A 194 -17.16 11.01 -1.07
C THR A 194 -18.10 11.50 0.04
N SER A 195 -18.80 10.56 0.67
CA SER A 195 -19.70 10.84 1.80
C SER A 195 -18.94 11.12 3.09
N THR A 196 -17.68 10.68 3.21
CA THR A 196 -16.89 10.78 4.45
C THR A 196 -16.16 12.12 4.55
N ALA A 197 -16.32 12.81 5.68
CA ALA A 197 -15.69 14.11 5.93
C ALA A 197 -14.15 14.05 5.88
N ASP A 198 -13.54 13.04 6.49
CA ASP A 198 -12.08 12.88 6.51
C ASP A 198 -11.48 12.73 5.11
N PHE A 199 -12.18 12.02 4.21
CA PHE A 199 -11.73 11.89 2.82
C PHE A 199 -11.91 13.17 2.01
N ARG A 200 -12.93 13.98 2.30
CA ARG A 200 -13.05 15.33 1.71
C ARG A 200 -11.91 16.24 2.18
N TYR A 201 -11.60 16.20 3.48
CA TYR A 201 -10.49 16.97 4.04
C TYR A 201 -9.15 16.56 3.42
N LEU A 202 -8.85 15.26 3.36
CA LEU A 202 -7.64 14.75 2.72
C LEU A 202 -7.55 15.16 1.24
N ASP A 203 -8.63 15.02 0.47
CA ASP A 203 -8.67 15.44 -0.93
C ASP A 203 -8.44 16.95 -1.09
N GLN A 204 -9.05 17.77 -0.24
CA GLN A 204 -8.83 19.22 -0.22
C GLN A 204 -7.37 19.56 0.10
N SER A 205 -6.79 18.99 1.17
CA SER A 205 -5.39 19.23 1.54
C SER A 205 -4.42 18.80 0.43
N LEU A 206 -4.69 17.69 -0.26
CA LEU A 206 -3.91 17.27 -1.42
C LEU A 206 -4.03 18.28 -2.57
N ARG A 207 -5.23 18.76 -2.88
CA ARG A 207 -5.44 19.78 -3.92
C ARG A 207 -4.71 21.09 -3.60
N GLU A 208 -4.79 21.58 -2.37
CA GLU A 208 -4.10 22.80 -1.92
C GLU A 208 -2.56 22.65 -1.99
N MET A 209 -2.03 21.51 -1.54
CA MET A 209 -0.61 21.20 -1.66
C MET A 209 -0.17 21.15 -3.12
N MET A 210 -0.93 20.48 -3.98
CA MET A 210 -0.59 20.36 -5.40
C MET A 210 -0.71 21.69 -6.15
N ALA A 211 -1.69 22.53 -5.80
CA ALA A 211 -1.78 23.88 -6.33
C ALA A 211 -0.56 24.73 -5.94
N THR A 212 -0.08 24.59 -4.71
CA THR A 212 1.13 25.26 -4.23
C THR A 212 2.37 24.79 -5.00
N ILE A 213 2.51 23.47 -5.20
CA ILE A 213 3.58 22.87 -6.00
C ILE A 213 3.52 23.39 -7.44
N GLN A 214 2.36 23.33 -8.10
CA GLN A 214 2.19 23.79 -9.49
C GLN A 214 2.49 25.29 -9.64
N ALA A 215 2.10 26.11 -8.67
CA ALA A 215 2.42 27.53 -8.64
C ALA A 215 3.92 27.77 -8.49
N SER A 216 4.62 26.99 -7.65
CA SER A 216 6.08 27.05 -7.51
C SER A 216 6.78 26.66 -8.82
N PHE A 217 6.39 25.53 -9.43
CA PHE A 217 6.93 25.09 -10.72
C PHE A 217 6.70 26.13 -11.83
N SER A 218 5.52 26.75 -11.88
CA SER A 218 5.22 27.78 -12.88
C SER A 218 6.07 29.04 -12.70
N LYS A 219 6.31 29.46 -11.44
CA LYS A 219 7.21 30.58 -11.12
C LYS A 219 8.66 30.26 -11.51
N GLU A 220 9.13 29.06 -11.22
CA GLU A 220 10.47 28.60 -11.59
C GLU A 220 10.65 28.59 -13.12
N ARG A 221 9.67 28.02 -13.84
CA ARG A 221 9.68 28.03 -15.32
C ARG A 221 9.77 29.44 -15.89
N LYS A 222 8.97 30.37 -15.37
CA LYS A 222 8.98 31.77 -15.79
C LYS A 222 10.33 32.43 -15.47
N PHE A 223 10.85 32.24 -14.27
CA PHE A 223 12.16 32.78 -13.88
C PHE A 223 13.28 32.29 -14.81
N ILE A 224 13.30 31.00 -15.17
CA ILE A 224 14.30 30.44 -16.10
C ILE A 224 14.17 31.05 -17.51
N ALA A 225 12.94 31.26 -17.98
CA ALA A 225 12.70 31.90 -19.28
C ALA A 225 13.17 33.36 -19.28
N ASP A 226 12.78 34.12 -18.27
CA ASP A 226 13.15 35.54 -18.11
C ASP A 226 14.68 35.67 -17.97
N ALA A 227 15.32 34.87 -17.10
CA ALA A 227 16.77 34.84 -16.93
C ALA A 227 17.51 34.45 -18.22
N SER A 228 16.93 33.57 -19.04
CA SER A 228 17.51 33.22 -20.35
C SER A 228 17.61 34.44 -21.25
N HIS A 229 16.54 35.21 -21.38
CA HIS A 229 16.50 36.38 -22.26
C HIS A 229 17.37 37.52 -21.73
N GLU A 230 17.28 37.82 -20.43
CA GLU A 230 17.99 38.93 -19.80
C GLU A 230 19.51 38.71 -19.71
N LEU A 231 19.98 37.45 -19.63
CA LEU A 231 21.43 37.15 -19.63
C LEU A 231 22.02 37.00 -21.03
N LEU A 232 21.29 36.42 -21.98
CA LEU A 232 21.82 36.18 -23.33
C LEU A 232 21.93 37.46 -24.16
N THR A 233 21.00 38.40 -24.00
CA THR A 233 20.98 39.67 -24.74
C THR A 233 22.24 40.52 -24.52
N PRO A 234 22.66 40.84 -23.27
CA PRO A 234 23.87 41.62 -23.05
C PRO A 234 25.14 40.87 -23.48
N LEU A 235 25.19 39.54 -23.39
CA LEU A 235 26.31 38.75 -23.90
C LEU A 235 26.42 38.80 -25.43
N ALA A 236 25.29 38.75 -26.13
CA ALA A 236 25.27 38.91 -27.59
C ALA A 236 25.76 40.31 -28.00
N ALA A 237 25.35 41.35 -27.27
CA ALA A 237 25.83 42.71 -27.50
C ALA A 237 27.35 42.86 -27.24
N LEU A 238 27.89 42.21 -26.20
CA LEU A 238 29.34 42.17 -25.95
C LEU A 238 30.09 41.43 -27.05
N GLN A 239 29.57 40.31 -27.54
CA GLN A 239 30.17 39.57 -28.66
C GLN A 239 30.23 40.42 -29.91
N TYR A 240 29.11 41.05 -30.28
CA TYR A 240 29.07 41.96 -31.43
C TYR A 240 30.09 43.10 -31.33
N ARG A 241 30.28 43.67 -30.12
CA ARG A 241 31.30 44.71 -29.90
C ARG A 241 32.72 44.17 -30.12
N PHE A 242 33.03 42.98 -29.61
CA PHE A 242 34.33 42.37 -29.84
C PHE A 242 34.55 41.97 -31.30
N ASP A 243 33.53 41.45 -31.99
CA ASP A 243 33.59 41.13 -33.42
C ASP A 243 33.89 42.39 -34.24
N ASN A 244 33.27 43.52 -33.92
CA ASN A 244 33.57 44.81 -34.57
C ASN A 244 34.99 45.32 -34.27
N MET A 245 35.50 45.13 -33.04
CA MET A 245 36.87 45.52 -32.68
C MET A 245 37.90 44.66 -33.40
N LEU A 246 37.61 43.38 -33.65
CA LEU A 246 38.48 42.49 -34.42
C LEU A 246 38.48 42.80 -35.92
N ALA A 247 37.41 43.42 -36.42
CA ALA A 247 37.31 43.87 -37.81
C ALA A 247 38.00 45.23 -38.08
N ASP A 248 38.45 45.93 -37.03
CA ASP A 248 39.13 47.22 -37.14
C ASP A 248 40.62 47.03 -37.45
N GLU A 249 41.04 47.34 -38.68
CA GLU A 249 42.43 47.25 -39.15
C GLU A 249 43.38 48.23 -38.43
N GLY A 250 42.85 49.22 -37.69
CA GLY A 250 43.64 50.20 -36.94
C GLY A 250 44.06 49.75 -35.54
N LEU A 251 43.67 48.55 -35.09
CA LEU A 251 44.01 48.03 -33.78
C LEU A 251 45.49 47.62 -33.70
N SER A 252 46.19 47.99 -32.63
CA SER A 252 47.54 47.48 -32.38
C SER A 252 47.52 45.98 -32.05
N ASP A 253 48.59 45.27 -32.39
CA ASP A 253 48.73 43.82 -32.12
C ASP A 253 48.51 43.46 -30.64
N GLU A 254 49.01 44.29 -29.71
CA GLU A 254 48.80 44.09 -28.27
C GLU A 254 47.32 44.19 -27.87
N ASN A 255 46.59 45.16 -28.45
CA ASN A 255 45.15 45.30 -28.20
C ASN A 255 44.35 44.19 -28.88
N LEU A 256 44.79 43.72 -30.05
CA LEU A 256 44.17 42.59 -30.76
C LEU A 256 44.18 41.33 -29.87
N VAL A 257 45.33 41.02 -29.27
CA VAL A 257 45.46 39.88 -28.34
C VAL A 257 44.49 40.02 -27.16
N ARG A 258 44.42 41.20 -26.53
CA ARG A 258 43.51 41.46 -25.41
C ARG A 258 42.03 41.34 -25.80
N VAL A 259 41.66 41.75 -27.01
CA VAL A 259 40.30 41.61 -27.55
C VAL A 259 39.96 40.13 -27.77
N VAL A 260 40.87 39.36 -28.37
CA VAL A 260 40.69 37.91 -28.56
C VAL A 260 40.52 37.19 -27.22
N GLU A 261 41.34 37.50 -26.21
CA GLU A 261 41.21 36.92 -24.87
C GLU A 261 39.87 37.28 -24.20
N SER A 262 39.43 38.53 -24.36
CA SER A 262 38.15 39.00 -23.84
C SER A 262 36.97 38.32 -24.54
N GLN A 263 37.02 38.18 -25.87
CA GLN A 263 36.02 37.49 -26.67
C GLN A 263 35.93 36.00 -26.27
N ARG A 264 37.07 35.33 -26.07
CA ARG A 264 37.12 33.95 -25.56
C ARG A 264 36.44 33.83 -24.19
N THR A 265 36.66 34.81 -23.31
CA THR A 265 36.02 34.86 -21.98
C THR A 265 34.51 35.03 -22.09
N VAL A 266 34.01 35.92 -22.96
CA VAL A 266 32.57 36.10 -23.18
C VAL A 266 31.93 34.88 -23.83
N TYR A 267 32.62 34.24 -24.78
CA TYR A 267 32.16 32.98 -25.37
C TYR A 267 32.02 31.90 -24.30
N ARG A 268 33.02 31.77 -23.41
CA ARG A 268 32.99 30.87 -22.27
C ARG A 268 31.79 31.14 -21.35
N LEU A 269 31.56 32.40 -20.96
CA LEU A 269 30.42 32.78 -20.13
C LEU A 269 29.09 32.42 -20.80
N ARG A 270 28.95 32.69 -22.10
CA ARG A 270 27.76 32.35 -22.88
C ARG A 270 27.50 30.84 -22.87
N THR A 271 28.53 30.02 -23.08
CA THR A 271 28.39 28.56 -23.10
C THR A 271 27.99 28.00 -21.73
N ILE A 272 28.58 28.52 -20.65
CA ILE A 272 28.21 28.14 -19.27
C ILE A 272 26.75 28.51 -18.98
N ILE A 273 26.35 29.75 -19.29
CA ILE A 273 24.97 30.22 -19.04
C ILE A 273 23.97 29.42 -19.87
N LYS A 274 24.22 29.20 -21.17
CA LYS A 274 23.36 28.34 -22.01
C LYS A 274 23.22 26.93 -21.46
N SER A 275 24.33 26.33 -21.01
CA SER A 275 24.35 25.00 -20.43
C SER A 275 23.51 24.91 -19.14
N LEU A 276 23.67 25.87 -18.23
CA LEU A 276 22.90 25.92 -16.98
C LEU A 276 21.41 26.12 -17.23
N LEU A 277 21.06 27.04 -18.13
CA LEU A 277 19.67 27.27 -18.52
C LEU A 277 19.07 26.05 -19.21
N MET A 278 19.85 25.31 -20.01
CA MET A 278 19.42 24.07 -20.64
C MET A 278 19.11 23.01 -19.58
N ILE A 279 20.03 22.75 -18.65
CA ILE A 279 19.80 21.82 -17.53
C ILE A 279 18.54 22.21 -16.76
N SER A 280 18.42 23.49 -16.40
CA SER A 280 17.28 23.99 -15.63
C SER A 280 15.95 23.85 -16.39
N LYS A 281 15.93 24.06 -17.71
CA LYS A 281 14.75 23.80 -18.57
C LYS A 281 14.41 22.31 -18.66
N ILE A 282 15.40 21.43 -18.68
CA ILE A 282 15.19 19.97 -18.67
C ILE A 282 14.59 19.53 -17.32
N GLU A 283 15.17 19.97 -16.20
CA GLU A 283 14.69 19.64 -14.85
C GLU A 283 13.27 20.15 -14.58
N ASN A 284 12.88 21.25 -15.23
CA ASN A 284 11.54 21.83 -15.14
C ASN A 284 10.55 21.32 -16.23
N ASP A 285 10.90 20.22 -16.91
CA ASP A 285 10.10 19.56 -17.94
C ASP A 285 9.54 20.53 -19.01
N GLN A 286 10.38 21.47 -19.45
CA GLN A 286 9.99 22.49 -20.43
C GLN A 286 10.15 22.03 -21.89
N PHE A 287 10.57 20.79 -22.12
CA PHE A 287 10.76 20.21 -23.44
C PHE A 287 9.65 19.22 -23.77
N ALA A 288 8.95 19.45 -24.89
CA ALA A 288 7.93 18.52 -25.37
C ALA A 288 8.57 17.19 -25.81
N ARG A 289 7.91 16.09 -25.47
CA ARG A 289 8.33 14.70 -25.76
C ARG A 289 7.36 14.03 -26.72
N THR A 290 7.18 14.62 -27.91
CA THR A 290 6.21 14.19 -28.92
C THR A 290 6.83 13.38 -30.05
N ASP A 291 8.16 13.33 -30.11
CA ASP A 291 8.87 12.78 -31.25
C ASP A 291 9.06 11.27 -31.09
N THR A 292 9.27 10.62 -32.22
CA THR A 292 9.66 9.22 -32.34
C THR A 292 10.92 9.19 -33.20
N VAL A 293 12.03 8.67 -32.66
CA VAL A 293 13.37 8.85 -33.26
C VAL A 293 14.07 7.50 -33.44
N SER A 294 14.58 7.24 -34.65
CA SER A 294 15.51 6.13 -34.93
C SER A 294 16.88 6.42 -34.31
N LEU A 295 17.42 5.48 -33.53
CA LEU A 295 18.76 5.60 -32.96
C LEU A 295 19.84 5.53 -34.04
N ALA A 296 19.65 4.73 -35.09
CA ALA A 296 20.60 4.65 -36.20
C ALA A 296 20.71 5.98 -36.96
N GLU A 297 19.57 6.62 -37.28
CA GLU A 297 19.56 7.93 -37.94
C GLU A 297 20.17 9.02 -37.05
N LEU A 298 19.83 9.03 -35.76
CA LEU A 298 20.36 9.99 -34.80
C LEU A 298 21.88 9.85 -34.65
N ALA A 299 22.37 8.62 -34.52
CA ALA A 299 23.80 8.34 -34.40
C ALA A 299 24.55 8.76 -35.67
N ALA A 300 24.00 8.48 -36.85
CA ALA A 300 24.57 8.90 -38.12
C ALA A 300 24.68 10.43 -38.22
N GLU A 301 23.61 11.15 -37.88
CA GLU A 301 23.60 12.62 -37.88
C GLU A 301 24.67 13.21 -36.94
N VAL A 302 24.83 12.66 -35.73
CA VAL A 302 25.89 13.08 -34.81
C VAL A 302 27.28 12.81 -35.40
N CYS A 303 27.46 11.69 -36.10
CA CYS A 303 28.74 11.35 -36.75
C CYS A 303 29.09 12.32 -37.89
N GLU A 304 28.09 12.76 -38.66
CA GLU A 304 28.27 13.79 -39.69
C GLU A 304 28.70 15.13 -39.06
N GLU A 305 28.03 15.58 -38.01
CA GLU A 305 28.31 16.87 -37.35
C GLU A 305 29.74 16.97 -36.80
N VAL A 306 30.35 15.85 -36.40
CA VAL A 306 31.71 15.85 -35.83
C VAL A 306 32.81 15.52 -36.85
N ARG A 307 32.46 15.26 -38.12
CA ARG A 307 33.41 14.78 -39.14
C ARG A 307 34.63 15.69 -39.29
N ASP A 308 34.42 16.99 -39.43
CA ASP A 308 35.51 17.96 -39.62
C ASP A 308 36.50 17.93 -38.45
N ARG A 309 36.01 17.73 -37.22
CA ARG A 309 36.86 17.64 -36.02
C ARG A 309 37.68 16.35 -36.00
N LEU A 310 37.10 15.24 -36.47
CA LEU A 310 37.80 13.97 -36.57
C LEU A 310 38.95 14.06 -37.58
N GLU A 311 38.74 14.72 -38.72
CA GLU A 311 39.77 14.91 -39.74
C GLU A 311 40.93 15.77 -39.21
N VAL A 312 40.62 16.91 -38.57
CA VAL A 312 41.64 17.80 -37.99
C VAL A 312 42.48 17.10 -36.92
N LEU A 313 41.87 16.23 -36.11
CA LEU A 313 42.54 15.51 -35.02
C LEU A 313 43.04 14.11 -35.42
N GLN A 314 42.92 13.74 -36.70
CA GLN A 314 43.31 12.43 -37.24
C GLN A 314 42.72 11.24 -36.46
N LEU A 315 41.46 11.36 -36.05
CA LEU A 315 40.72 10.31 -35.35
C LEU A 315 39.85 9.52 -36.31
N THR A 316 39.69 8.22 -36.05
CA THR A 316 38.80 7.36 -36.84
C THR A 316 37.55 7.01 -36.03
N LEU A 317 36.37 7.31 -36.57
CA LEU A 317 35.08 6.97 -35.97
C LEU A 317 34.39 5.86 -36.76
N THR A 318 33.91 4.83 -36.04
CA THR A 318 33.08 3.76 -36.60
C THR A 318 31.70 3.80 -35.94
N CYS A 319 30.63 3.88 -36.75
CA CYS A 319 29.24 3.88 -36.28
C CYS A 319 28.52 2.64 -36.83
N ILE A 320 28.05 1.77 -35.93
CA ILE A 320 27.32 0.54 -36.28
C ILE A 320 26.16 0.39 -35.29
N VAL A 321 24.94 0.75 -35.71
CA VAL A 321 23.74 0.68 -34.87
C VAL A 321 22.78 -0.32 -35.49
N GLU A 322 22.97 -1.61 -35.17
CA GLU A 322 22.18 -2.70 -35.74
C GLU A 322 21.81 -3.76 -34.67
N PRO A 323 20.53 -4.18 -34.57
CA PRO A 323 19.38 -3.66 -35.30
C PRO A 323 19.03 -2.23 -34.84
N ASP A 324 18.35 -1.47 -35.70
CA ASP A 324 17.84 -0.14 -35.33
C ASP A 324 16.78 -0.24 -34.23
N PHE A 325 16.68 0.80 -33.42
CA PHE A 325 15.70 0.93 -32.36
C PHE A 325 15.06 2.31 -32.39
N THR A 326 13.75 2.32 -32.34
CA THR A 326 12.97 3.55 -32.37
C THR A 326 12.56 3.94 -30.95
N VAL A 327 12.96 5.13 -30.50
CA VAL A 327 12.61 5.68 -29.19
C VAL A 327 11.29 6.47 -29.31
N PRO A 328 10.17 6.01 -28.71
CA PRO A 328 8.91 6.75 -28.70
C PRO A 328 8.89 7.82 -27.59
N HIS A 329 8.00 8.81 -27.72
CA HIS A 329 7.75 9.85 -26.71
C HIS A 329 9.03 10.51 -26.19
N CYS A 330 9.86 10.97 -27.12
CA CYS A 330 11.13 11.63 -26.82
C CYS A 330 11.19 13.04 -27.40
N ASN A 331 12.25 13.77 -27.06
CA ASN A 331 12.61 15.03 -27.72
C ASN A 331 13.86 14.79 -28.56
N ARG A 332 13.74 14.91 -29.90
CA ARG A 332 14.85 14.63 -30.81
C ARG A 332 16.09 15.49 -30.53
N GLY A 333 15.91 16.79 -30.29
CA GLY A 333 17.02 17.71 -30.05
C GLY A 333 17.79 17.42 -28.75
N LEU A 334 17.09 16.98 -27.71
CA LEU A 334 17.74 16.53 -26.47
C LEU A 334 18.51 15.22 -26.68
N LEU A 335 17.92 14.22 -27.36
CA LEU A 335 18.64 12.98 -27.66
C LEU A 335 19.89 13.22 -28.52
N PHE A 336 19.80 14.11 -29.51
CA PHE A 336 20.97 14.55 -30.29
C PHE A 336 22.03 15.14 -29.37
N THR A 337 21.64 16.05 -28.47
CA THR A 337 22.58 16.68 -27.52
C THR A 337 23.22 15.68 -26.56
N LEU A 338 22.48 14.65 -26.12
CA LEU A 338 22.99 13.56 -25.29
C LEU A 338 24.11 12.81 -26.02
N VAL A 339 23.84 12.29 -27.21
CA VAL A 339 24.82 11.50 -27.98
C VAL A 339 25.99 12.38 -28.42
N PHE A 340 25.72 13.60 -28.89
CA PHE A 340 26.74 14.57 -29.29
C PHE A 340 27.69 14.93 -28.14
N ASN A 341 27.20 15.08 -26.90
CA ASN A 341 28.07 15.34 -25.75
C ASN A 341 29.01 14.17 -25.46
N LEU A 342 28.53 12.93 -25.56
CA LEU A 342 29.36 11.74 -25.34
C LEU A 342 30.42 11.59 -26.44
N VAL A 343 30.03 11.74 -27.71
CA VAL A 343 30.95 11.68 -28.84
C VAL A 343 31.96 12.83 -28.80
N SER A 344 31.53 14.04 -28.45
CA SER A 344 32.44 15.19 -28.28
C SER A 344 33.46 14.95 -27.18
N ASN A 345 33.07 14.31 -26.07
CA ASN A 345 34.03 13.92 -25.03
C ASN A 345 34.99 12.83 -25.52
N ALA A 346 34.49 11.83 -26.26
CA ALA A 346 35.31 10.79 -26.87
C ALA A 346 36.36 11.35 -27.84
N ILE A 347 36.04 12.43 -28.57
CA ILE A 347 36.99 13.16 -29.43
C ILE A 347 37.99 13.94 -28.58
N LYS A 348 37.48 14.73 -27.63
CA LYS A 348 38.27 15.66 -26.82
C LYS A 348 39.35 14.98 -25.98
N TYR A 349 39.02 13.85 -25.38
CA TYR A 349 39.92 13.13 -24.46
C TYR A 349 40.62 11.93 -25.12
N ASN A 350 40.54 11.82 -26.45
CA ASN A 350 41.24 10.76 -27.19
C ASN A 350 42.74 11.01 -27.27
N ARG A 351 43.46 9.99 -27.76
CA ARG A 351 44.86 10.11 -28.18
C ARG A 351 44.95 10.35 -29.69
N GLU A 352 46.04 10.91 -30.15
CA GLU A 352 46.33 11.09 -31.58
C GLU A 352 46.27 9.74 -32.32
N GLY A 353 45.60 9.70 -33.48
CA GLY A 353 45.36 8.44 -34.21
C GLY A 353 44.39 7.47 -33.52
N GLY A 354 43.70 7.91 -32.47
CA GLY A 354 42.77 7.10 -31.69
C GLY A 354 41.49 6.71 -32.43
N LEU A 355 40.77 5.75 -31.86
CA LEU A 355 39.54 5.17 -32.38
C LEU A 355 38.35 5.57 -31.52
N ILE A 356 37.21 5.81 -32.16
CA ILE A 356 35.91 6.04 -31.52
C ILE A 356 34.89 5.08 -32.14
N TYR A 357 34.08 4.46 -31.30
CA TYR A 357 33.03 3.53 -31.69
C TYR A 357 31.69 4.00 -31.15
N VAL A 358 30.69 4.07 -32.03
CA VAL A 358 29.27 4.27 -31.68
C VAL A 358 28.53 2.99 -32.07
N LEU A 359 28.21 2.15 -31.09
CA LEU A 359 27.71 0.80 -31.31
C LEU A 359 26.31 0.62 -30.71
N GLY A 360 25.34 0.22 -31.53
CA GLY A 360 24.00 -0.15 -31.07
C GLY A 360 23.83 -1.66 -30.99
N ARG A 361 23.20 -2.16 -29.91
CA ARG A 361 22.84 -3.57 -29.77
C ARG A 361 21.60 -3.78 -28.88
N PRO A 362 20.88 -4.90 -29.00
CA PRO A 362 19.78 -5.21 -28.08
C PRO A 362 20.29 -5.35 -26.64
N ALA A 363 19.47 -4.95 -25.66
CA ALA A 363 19.86 -5.05 -24.25
C ALA A 363 20.01 -6.52 -23.78
N PRO A 364 21.04 -6.86 -22.97
CA PRO A 364 21.36 -8.26 -22.61
C PRO A 364 20.26 -9.03 -21.86
N MET A 365 19.39 -8.33 -21.12
CA MET A 365 18.33 -8.95 -20.30
C MET A 365 16.95 -8.95 -20.98
N GLY A 366 16.87 -8.53 -22.25
CA GLY A 366 15.60 -8.31 -22.95
C GLY A 366 14.87 -7.06 -22.46
N GLY A 367 14.11 -6.41 -23.34
CA GLY A 367 13.30 -5.25 -22.96
C GLY A 367 13.91 -3.88 -23.24
N GLY A 368 14.76 -3.74 -24.27
CA GLY A 368 15.36 -2.45 -24.62
C GLY A 368 16.50 -2.53 -25.63
N HIS A 369 17.19 -1.40 -25.79
CA HIS A 369 18.36 -1.26 -26.67
C HIS A 369 19.50 -0.54 -25.95
N VAL A 370 20.73 -0.84 -26.31
CA VAL A 370 21.93 -0.23 -25.72
C VAL A 370 22.71 0.47 -26.81
N LEU A 371 22.97 1.76 -26.62
CA LEU A 371 23.90 2.54 -27.43
C LEU A 371 25.20 2.76 -26.65
N GLU A 372 26.30 2.24 -27.15
CA GLU A 372 27.63 2.34 -26.57
C GLU A 372 28.45 3.40 -27.33
N VAL A 373 28.98 4.39 -26.61
CA VAL A 373 29.99 5.33 -27.13
C VAL A 373 31.31 5.01 -26.45
N ARG A 374 32.26 4.47 -27.21
CA ARG A 374 33.55 4.00 -26.72
C ARG A 374 34.71 4.70 -27.42
N ASP A 375 35.69 5.14 -26.64
CA ASP A 375 36.95 5.70 -27.13
C ASP A 375 38.16 4.86 -26.70
N THR A 376 39.28 5.08 -27.38
CA THR A 376 40.60 4.54 -26.99
C THR A 376 41.46 5.61 -26.32
N GLY A 377 40.87 6.61 -25.67
CA GLY A 377 41.57 7.76 -25.14
C GLY A 377 42.38 7.50 -23.88
N HIS A 378 42.63 8.56 -23.12
CA HIS A 378 43.43 8.50 -21.89
C HIS A 378 42.75 7.73 -20.76
N GLY A 379 41.44 7.46 -20.86
CA GLY A 379 40.65 6.87 -19.79
C GLY A 379 40.48 7.80 -18.59
N ILE A 380 39.76 7.33 -17.57
CA ILE A 380 39.40 8.07 -16.36
C ILE A 380 39.81 7.23 -15.16
N ALA A 381 40.49 7.85 -14.20
CA ALA A 381 40.88 7.20 -12.95
C ALA A 381 39.65 6.78 -12.13
N LYS A 382 39.72 5.64 -11.46
CA LYS A 382 38.59 5.02 -10.76
C LYS A 382 37.99 5.93 -9.68
N GLU A 383 38.82 6.76 -9.05
CA GLU A 383 38.44 7.71 -8.00
C GLU A 383 37.56 8.86 -8.54
N GLN A 384 37.62 9.12 -9.86
CA GLN A 384 36.89 10.21 -10.51
C GLN A 384 35.54 9.77 -11.05
N LEU A 385 35.34 8.47 -11.32
CA LEU A 385 34.09 7.92 -11.84
C LEU A 385 32.84 8.31 -11.02
N PRO A 386 32.86 8.30 -9.67
CA PRO A 386 31.67 8.66 -8.88
C PRO A 386 31.23 10.12 -9.06
N ARG A 387 32.14 11.01 -9.45
CA ARG A 387 31.88 12.45 -9.60
C ARG A 387 31.74 12.89 -11.05
N LEU A 388 31.87 11.97 -12.00
CA LEU A 388 31.96 12.27 -13.44
C LEU A 388 30.75 13.07 -13.97
N PHE A 389 29.57 12.86 -13.39
CA PHE A 389 28.33 13.54 -13.79
C PHE A 389 28.02 14.78 -12.94
N HIS A 390 28.88 15.14 -11.97
CA HIS A 390 28.69 16.35 -11.17
C HIS A 390 28.94 17.60 -12.01
N ARG A 391 28.14 18.64 -11.78
CA ARG A 391 28.28 19.93 -12.48
C ARG A 391 29.63 20.56 -12.11
N PHE A 392 30.31 21.11 -13.11
CA PHE A 392 31.61 21.77 -13.01
C PHE A 392 32.79 20.87 -12.66
N ASP A 393 32.61 19.55 -12.59
CA ASP A 393 33.72 18.63 -12.42
C ASP A 393 34.45 18.42 -13.76
N LYS A 394 35.78 18.58 -13.76
CA LYS A 394 36.61 18.53 -14.97
C LYS A 394 37.49 17.28 -15.04
N GLY A 395 37.45 16.39 -14.04
CA GLY A 395 38.40 15.29 -13.94
C GLY A 395 39.85 15.77 -13.76
N ALA A 396 40.83 14.88 -13.97
CA ALA A 396 42.26 15.18 -13.75
C ALA A 396 42.87 16.02 -14.88
N THR A 397 42.37 15.86 -16.10
CA THR A 397 42.82 16.62 -17.28
C THR A 397 42.06 17.94 -17.38
N ALA A 398 42.64 18.98 -16.79
CA ALA A 398 42.12 20.35 -16.80
C ALA A 398 42.31 21.02 -18.18
N ASP A 399 41.57 20.56 -19.18
CA ASP A 399 41.46 21.26 -20.45
C ASP A 399 40.81 22.65 -20.20
N PRO A 400 41.46 23.76 -20.62
CA PRO A 400 40.97 25.13 -20.43
C PRO A 400 39.56 25.39 -20.97
N ASP A 401 39.18 24.67 -22.02
CA ASP A 401 37.91 24.80 -22.74
C ASP A 401 36.86 23.77 -22.29
N SER A 402 37.16 22.92 -21.29
CA SER A 402 36.16 22.06 -20.65
C SER A 402 35.53 22.76 -19.45
N TYR A 403 34.20 22.88 -19.43
CA TYR A 403 33.46 23.53 -18.35
C TYR A 403 32.84 22.54 -17.35
N GLY A 404 32.98 21.22 -17.56
CA GLY A 404 32.42 20.20 -16.68
C GLY A 404 30.89 20.15 -16.68
N LEU A 405 30.24 20.59 -17.76
CA LEU A 405 28.78 20.61 -17.87
C LEU A 405 28.23 19.58 -18.88
N GLY A 406 29.03 19.15 -19.86
CA GLY A 406 28.56 18.25 -20.93
C GLY A 406 28.01 16.92 -20.42
N LEU A 407 28.73 16.25 -19.52
CA LEU A 407 28.27 14.98 -18.92
C LEU A 407 27.09 15.18 -17.96
N SER A 408 27.04 16.31 -17.24
CA SER A 408 25.87 16.63 -16.42
C SER A 408 24.61 16.90 -17.26
N ILE A 409 24.76 17.52 -18.43
CA ILE A 409 23.66 17.69 -19.40
C ILE A 409 23.21 16.33 -19.92
N ALA A 410 24.16 15.49 -20.36
CA ALA A 410 23.88 14.13 -20.80
C ALA A 410 23.10 13.35 -19.75
N ARG A 411 23.54 13.39 -18.48
CA ARG A 411 22.84 12.75 -17.37
C ARG A 411 21.42 13.28 -17.19
N THR A 412 21.25 14.60 -17.18
CA THR A 412 19.92 15.22 -17.01
C THR A 412 18.96 14.84 -18.15
N ILE A 413 19.46 14.77 -19.39
CA ILE A 413 18.67 14.34 -20.56
C ILE A 413 18.28 12.86 -20.46
N ALA A 414 19.22 12.01 -20.04
CA ALA A 414 18.97 10.58 -19.87
C ALA A 414 17.94 10.33 -18.77
N ASP A 415 18.07 10.99 -17.61
CA ASP A 415 17.11 10.89 -16.51
C ASP A 415 15.70 11.34 -16.97
N LEU A 416 15.58 12.42 -17.76
CA LEU A 416 14.31 12.86 -18.35
C LEU A 416 13.65 11.80 -19.24
N HIS A 417 14.44 11.05 -20.00
CA HIS A 417 13.96 10.02 -20.93
C HIS A 417 13.93 8.63 -20.29
N GLY A 418 14.32 8.49 -19.01
CA GLY A 418 14.46 7.21 -18.33
C GLY A 418 15.51 6.29 -18.98
N ILE A 419 16.55 6.87 -19.55
CA ILE A 419 17.71 6.18 -20.11
C ILE A 419 18.72 6.00 -18.98
N GLU A 420 19.21 4.79 -18.79
CA GLU A 420 20.28 4.52 -17.82
C GLU A 420 21.64 4.79 -18.48
N ILE A 421 22.51 5.55 -17.79
CA ILE A 421 23.89 5.78 -18.23
C ILE A 421 24.84 5.05 -17.31
N ASP A 422 25.58 4.09 -17.87
CA ASP A 422 26.72 3.45 -17.23
C ASP A 422 28.03 3.91 -17.87
N VAL A 423 29.10 3.91 -17.08
CA VAL A 423 30.44 4.25 -17.54
C VAL A 423 31.45 3.20 -17.09
N ASN A 424 32.21 2.70 -18.05
CA ASN A 424 33.35 1.82 -17.84
C ASN A 424 34.59 2.50 -18.41
N SER A 425 35.53 2.87 -17.53
CA SER A 425 36.78 3.49 -17.96
C SER A 425 37.95 2.87 -17.23
N ILE A 426 39.07 2.72 -17.95
CA ILE A 426 40.34 2.31 -17.37
C ILE A 426 41.39 3.30 -17.86
N GLU A 427 42.10 3.90 -16.91
CA GLU A 427 43.19 4.84 -17.19
C GLU A 427 44.21 4.21 -18.15
N GLY A 428 44.54 4.94 -19.22
CA GLY A 428 45.41 4.52 -20.31
C GLY A 428 44.78 3.60 -21.37
N LEU A 429 43.54 3.13 -21.20
CA LEU A 429 42.88 2.20 -22.14
C LEU A 429 41.61 2.76 -22.80
N GLY A 430 41.10 3.90 -22.33
CA GLY A 430 39.94 4.59 -22.88
C GLY A 430 38.68 4.47 -22.02
N THR A 431 37.57 5.02 -22.52
CA THR A 431 36.27 5.07 -21.82
C THR A 431 35.16 4.50 -22.70
N SER A 432 34.18 3.84 -22.07
CA SER A 432 32.95 3.37 -22.70
C SER A 432 31.75 3.86 -21.89
N PHE A 433 30.88 4.63 -22.53
CA PHE A 433 29.59 5.04 -22.00
C PHE A 433 28.50 4.16 -22.61
N LEU A 434 27.66 3.56 -21.78
CA LEU A 434 26.54 2.73 -22.19
C LEU A 434 25.24 3.43 -21.86
N LEU A 435 24.41 3.67 -22.88
CA LEU A 435 23.07 4.23 -22.77
C LEU A 435 22.05 3.12 -22.95
N THR A 436 21.33 2.75 -21.89
CA THR A 436 20.29 1.72 -21.95
C THR A 436 18.92 2.36 -22.10
N PHE A 437 18.29 2.14 -23.25
CA PHE A 437 16.95 2.59 -23.59
C PHE A 437 15.92 1.52 -23.22
N PRO A 438 14.91 1.82 -22.40
CA PRO A 438 13.86 0.85 -22.07
C PRO A 438 12.90 0.62 -23.24
N GLU A 439 12.37 -0.61 -23.40
CA GLU A 439 11.17 -0.89 -24.19
C GLU A 439 9.99 -0.18 -23.52
N ARG A 440 9.73 1.06 -23.92
CA ARG A 440 8.48 1.75 -23.58
C ARG A 440 7.40 1.29 -24.55
N LYS A 441 6.38 0.60 -24.02
CA LYS A 441 5.16 0.23 -24.75
C LYS A 441 4.21 1.39 -24.93
#